data_AF-A0AAZ1X558-F1
#
_entry.id   AF-A0AAZ1X558-F1
#
_cell.length_a   1.000
_cell.length_b   1.000
_cell.length_c   1.000
_cell.angle_alpha   90.00
_cell.angle_beta   90.00
_cell.angle_gamma   90.00
#
_symmetry.space_group_name_H-M   'P 1'
#
loop_
_entity.id
_entity.type
_entity.pdbx_description
1 polymer ?
#
loop_
_entity_poly.entity_id
_entity_poly.type
_entity_poly.pdbx_seq_one_letter_code
_entity_poly.pdbx_strand_id
1 'polypeptide(L)'
;MEDTHPFERFIDFYFELGLNYKDIKTVLCSRHSFHISERHLKRVLSTRGHTRHKAYSDLAVLVEFIDNQLQYSGQLHGYRWMYTKCREHGLRVRKEDVHLVLKELDPRGVALRQARRFRRRNYFSKGPNFIWHMDSYDKLKPYGICINGSIDGFSRKIIWLNAYTTNSNPKVIGGYYIEAVQRLKGCPRVVRGDLGTENGHVRGFQRFLVPVAPNDTLESYLEGASTANQRIEYWWRFLRSQCLEFWLSLFADIRDNGYFDGGFLDKNLLQFCCMGLIQDELDDTAQVWNAHSIRPSTNINIPSGRPNVMYTLPELYGTRDFLCPTEEEHVEMCKTE
;
A
#
# COMPACT_ATOMS: atom_id res chain seq x y z
N MET A 1 -30.63 57.38 10.97
CA MET A 1 -29.50 56.68 10.33
C MET A 1 -28.28 57.00 11.18
N GLU A 2 -27.95 56.12 12.12
CA GLU A 2 -26.76 56.32 12.98
C GLU A 2 -25.50 55.93 12.19
N ASP A 3 -24.56 56.88 12.11
CA ASP A 3 -23.22 56.71 11.53
C ASP A 3 -22.51 55.56 12.25
N THR A 4 -22.55 54.37 11.66
CA THR A 4 -21.84 53.20 12.16
C THR A 4 -20.38 53.33 11.73
N HIS A 5 -19.48 53.50 12.70
CA HIS A 5 -18.06 53.67 12.43
C HIS A 5 -17.52 52.47 11.60
N PRO A 6 -16.73 52.68 10.53
CA PRO A 6 -16.34 51.62 9.59
C PRO A 6 -15.75 50.35 10.21
N PHE A 7 -15.11 50.46 11.38
CA PHE A 7 -14.47 49.33 12.06
C PHE A 7 -15.47 48.36 12.71
N GLU A 8 -16.71 48.79 12.98
CA GLU A 8 -17.72 47.94 13.62
C GLU A 8 -18.15 46.77 12.72
N ARG A 9 -18.25 46.99 11.40
CA ARG A 9 -18.57 45.90 10.45
C ARG A 9 -17.49 44.81 10.43
N PHE A 10 -16.22 45.19 10.60
CA PHE A 10 -15.12 44.23 10.68
C PHE A 10 -15.13 43.47 12.01
N ILE A 11 -15.52 44.11 13.11
CA ILE A 11 -15.72 43.43 14.40
C ILE A 11 -16.77 42.32 14.27
N ASP A 12 -17.92 42.63 13.68
CA ASP A 12 -19.01 41.67 13.49
C ASP A 12 -18.54 40.48 12.64
N PHE A 13 -17.89 40.74 11.50
CA PHE A 13 -17.35 39.72 10.60
C PHE A 13 -16.34 38.78 11.28
N TYR A 14 -15.35 39.33 12.00
CA TYR A 14 -14.34 38.50 12.65
C TYR A 14 -14.88 37.76 13.87
N PHE A 15 -15.88 38.32 14.54
CA PHE A 15 -16.58 37.63 15.62
C PHE A 15 -17.40 36.44 15.09
N GLU A 16 -18.04 36.58 13.93
CA GLU A 16 -18.77 35.50 13.26
C GLU A 16 -17.86 34.38 12.74
N LEU A 17 -16.67 34.73 12.24
CA LEU A 17 -15.59 33.80 11.93
C LEU A 17 -15.05 33.02 13.15
N GLY A 18 -15.46 33.42 14.37
CA GLY A 18 -15.15 32.69 15.59
C GLY A 18 -13.76 32.96 16.15
N LEU A 19 -13.11 34.06 15.77
CA LEU A 19 -11.82 34.48 16.32
C LEU A 19 -11.94 34.79 17.82
N ASN A 20 -10.83 34.59 18.55
CA ASN A 20 -10.77 35.04 19.93
C ASN A 20 -10.59 36.58 19.98
N TYR A 21 -10.89 37.22 21.12
CA TYR A 21 -10.84 38.69 21.23
C TYR A 21 -9.45 39.28 20.96
N LYS A 22 -8.39 38.55 21.32
CA LYS A 22 -7.01 38.95 21.05
C LYS A 22 -6.72 38.95 19.55
N ASP A 23 -7.17 37.92 18.83
CA ASP A 23 -7.00 37.81 17.38
C ASP A 23 -7.79 38.88 16.64
N ILE A 24 -9.06 39.12 17.03
CA ILE A 24 -9.87 40.20 16.45
C ILE A 24 -9.17 41.54 16.61
N LYS A 25 -8.67 41.84 17.82
CA LYS A 25 -7.89 43.06 18.09
C LYS A 25 -6.64 43.15 17.21
N THR A 26 -5.87 42.07 17.09
CA THR A 26 -4.65 42.04 16.28
C THR A 26 -4.95 42.27 14.80
N VAL A 27 -6.00 41.64 14.25
CA VAL A 27 -6.38 41.79 12.83
C VAL A 27 -6.90 43.20 12.56
N LEU A 28 -7.69 43.78 13.46
CA LEU A 28 -8.15 45.17 13.34
C LEU A 28 -6.98 46.16 13.33
N CYS A 29 -5.98 45.94 14.18
CA CYS A 29 -4.79 46.78 14.27
C CYS A 29 -3.88 46.64 13.05
N SER A 30 -3.59 45.40 12.63
CA SER A 30 -2.58 45.12 11.59
C SER A 30 -3.10 45.27 10.17
N ARG A 31 -4.38 44.93 9.93
CA ARG A 31 -4.95 44.87 8.57
C ARG A 31 -5.84 46.06 8.23
N HIS A 32 -6.43 46.68 9.25
CA HIS A 32 -7.40 47.77 9.09
C HIS A 32 -6.99 49.05 9.81
N SER A 33 -5.79 49.08 10.41
CA SER A 33 -5.22 50.23 11.15
C SER A 33 -6.10 50.77 12.29
N PHE A 34 -7.05 49.96 12.78
CA PHE A 34 -7.94 50.33 13.88
C PHE A 34 -7.37 49.89 15.22
N HIS A 35 -7.04 50.87 16.06
CA HIS A 35 -6.43 50.66 17.37
C HIS A 35 -7.51 50.70 18.45
N ILE A 36 -8.02 49.53 18.85
CA ILE A 36 -9.02 49.42 19.91
C ILE A 36 -8.50 48.62 21.10
N SER A 37 -8.91 49.01 22.31
CA SER A 37 -8.66 48.21 23.50
C SER A 37 -9.60 47.00 23.54
N GLU A 38 -9.19 45.92 24.21
CA GLU A 38 -10.05 44.72 24.35
C GLU A 38 -11.35 45.04 25.11
N ARG A 39 -11.29 46.01 26.05
CA ARG A 39 -12.47 46.53 26.76
C ARG A 39 -13.44 47.22 25.79
N HIS A 40 -12.92 48.01 24.85
CA HIS A 40 -13.74 48.66 23.82
C HIS A 40 -14.35 47.63 22.87
N LEU A 41 -13.57 46.64 22.41
CA LEU A 41 -14.07 45.53 21.58
C LEU A 41 -15.23 44.79 22.25
N LYS A 42 -15.08 44.42 23.53
CA LYS A 42 -16.13 43.75 24.31
C LYS A 42 -17.37 44.63 24.47
N ARG A 43 -17.19 45.95 24.66
CA ARG A 43 -18.30 46.91 24.76
C ARG A 43 -19.09 46.97 23.44
N VAL A 44 -18.41 47.12 22.30
CA VAL A 44 -19.04 47.17 20.97
C VAL A 44 -19.84 45.88 20.70
N LEU A 45 -19.23 44.72 20.95
CA LEU A 45 -19.91 43.43 20.81
C LEU A 45 -21.14 43.31 21.72
N SER A 46 -21.04 43.76 22.98
CA SER A 46 -22.16 43.74 23.93
C SER A 46 -23.30 44.66 23.50
N THR A 47 -23.00 45.89 23.08
CA THR A 47 -24.02 46.86 22.62
C THR A 47 -24.77 46.34 21.39
N ARG A 48 -24.08 45.56 20.54
CA ARG A 48 -24.64 44.98 19.32
C ARG A 48 -25.28 43.59 19.53
N GLY A 49 -25.39 43.12 20.77
CA GLY A 49 -26.01 41.82 21.09
C GLY A 49 -25.18 40.60 20.70
N HIS A 50 -23.89 40.77 20.38
CA HIS A 50 -22.98 39.67 20.09
C HIS A 50 -22.53 39.00 21.39
N THR A 51 -23.24 37.95 21.79
CA THR A 51 -22.86 37.06 22.88
C THR A 51 -22.24 35.76 22.33
N ARG A 52 -21.22 35.24 23.02
CA ARG A 52 -20.69 33.90 22.70
C ARG A 52 -21.65 32.78 23.11
N HIS A 53 -22.58 33.07 24.00
CA HIS A 53 -23.68 32.21 24.40
C HIS A 53 -24.88 32.41 23.47
N LYS A 54 -24.83 31.83 22.27
CA LYS A 54 -26.06 31.53 21.49
C LYS A 54 -26.51 30.10 21.82
N ALA A 55 -27.80 29.83 21.70
CA ALA A 55 -28.38 28.50 21.92
C ALA A 55 -27.64 27.44 21.09
N TYR A 56 -27.41 26.28 21.70
CA TYR A 56 -26.83 25.13 21.00
C TYR A 56 -27.82 24.61 19.96
N SER A 57 -27.30 24.09 18.84
CA SER A 57 -28.10 23.35 17.86
C SER A 57 -28.74 22.14 18.53
N ASP A 58 -29.95 21.77 18.09
CA ASP A 58 -30.65 20.59 18.58
C ASP A 58 -29.79 19.32 18.36
N LEU A 59 -29.83 18.41 19.33
CA LEU A 59 -29.17 17.11 19.25
C LEU A 59 -29.65 16.31 18.04
N ALA A 60 -30.92 16.41 17.65
CA ALA A 60 -31.46 15.74 16.46
C ALA A 60 -30.73 16.17 15.18
N VAL A 61 -30.49 17.47 15.02
CA VAL A 61 -29.77 18.04 13.87
C VAL A 61 -28.30 17.59 13.87
N LEU A 62 -27.68 17.48 15.05
CA LEU A 62 -26.32 16.96 15.18
C LEU A 62 -26.24 15.48 14.78
N VAL A 63 -27.18 14.65 15.23
CA VAL A 63 -27.24 13.22 14.89
C VAL A 63 -27.39 13.04 13.39
N GLU A 64 -28.34 13.74 12.77
CA GLU A 64 -28.57 13.69 11.33
C GLU A 64 -27.34 14.15 10.53
N PHE A 65 -26.67 15.22 10.97
CA PHE A 65 -25.45 15.69 10.33
C PHE A 65 -24.34 14.65 10.39
N ILE A 66 -24.08 14.08 11.58
CA ILE A 66 -23.02 13.07 11.74
C ILE A 66 -23.35 11.83 10.94
N ASP A 67 -24.59 11.33 10.97
CA ASP A 67 -25.00 10.15 10.22
C ASP A 67 -24.77 10.34 8.71
N ASN A 68 -25.19 11.49 8.15
CA ASN A 68 -24.90 11.84 6.76
C ASN A 68 -23.40 11.90 6.45
N GLN A 69 -22.56 12.41 7.36
CA GLN A 69 -21.11 12.42 7.17
C GLN A 69 -20.52 11.00 7.17
N LEU A 70 -21.07 10.09 7.99
CA LEU A 70 -20.60 8.70 8.09
C LEU A 70 -20.88 7.89 6.82
N GLN A 71 -21.86 8.27 6.00
CA GLN A 71 -22.11 7.64 4.69
C GLN A 71 -20.98 7.84 3.68
N TYR A 72 -20.06 8.78 3.93
CA TYR A 72 -18.98 9.13 3.00
C TYR A 72 -17.60 9.12 3.69
N SER A 73 -16.69 10.02 3.29
CA SER A 73 -15.35 10.17 3.88
C SER A 73 -15.38 10.60 5.35
N GLY A 74 -16.53 11.08 5.85
CA GLY A 74 -16.71 11.50 7.24
C GLY A 74 -16.49 10.37 8.26
N GLN A 75 -16.67 9.11 7.87
CA GLN A 75 -16.35 7.93 8.70
C GLN A 75 -14.89 7.87 9.17
N LEU A 76 -13.98 8.54 8.48
CA LEU A 76 -12.56 8.57 8.82
C LEU A 76 -12.22 9.64 9.86
N HIS A 77 -13.12 10.59 10.11
CA HIS A 77 -12.84 11.75 10.95
C HIS A 77 -13.02 11.44 12.43
N GLY A 78 -12.02 11.82 13.23
CA GLY A 78 -12.13 11.82 14.69
C GLY A 78 -13.11 12.89 15.19
N TYR A 79 -13.61 12.73 16.42
CA TYR A 79 -14.59 13.67 17.01
C TYR A 79 -14.12 15.14 17.01
N ARG A 80 -12.80 15.39 17.11
CA ARG A 80 -12.24 16.75 17.02
C ARG A 80 -12.42 17.37 15.63
N TRP A 81 -12.21 16.57 14.58
CA TRP A 81 -12.39 17.01 13.21
C TRP A 81 -13.87 17.10 12.85
N MET A 82 -14.67 16.13 13.29
CA MET A 82 -16.12 16.18 13.14
C MET A 82 -16.71 17.41 13.83
N TYR A 83 -16.21 17.78 15.00
CA TYR A 83 -16.57 19.01 15.70
C TYR A 83 -16.26 20.26 14.86
N THR A 84 -15.08 20.34 14.24
CA THR A 84 -14.77 21.43 13.31
C THR A 84 -15.71 21.44 12.11
N LYS A 85 -16.02 20.28 11.52
CA LYS A 85 -17.00 20.18 10.42
C LYS A 85 -18.38 20.69 10.82
N CYS A 86 -18.86 20.32 12.01
CA CYS A 86 -20.12 20.84 12.55
C CYS A 86 -20.09 22.38 12.57
N ARG A 87 -19.00 22.98 13.08
CA ARG A 87 -18.87 24.44 13.15
C ARG A 87 -18.82 25.12 11.78
N GLU A 88 -18.09 24.55 10.82
CA GLU A 88 -18.02 25.06 9.44
C GLU A 88 -19.38 24.99 8.74
N HIS A 89 -20.22 24.02 9.10
CA HIS A 89 -21.60 23.88 8.58
C HIS A 89 -22.62 24.64 9.46
N GLY A 90 -22.17 25.58 10.28
CA GLY A 90 -23.04 26.46 11.08
C GLY A 90 -23.63 25.83 12.34
N LEU A 91 -23.29 24.57 12.66
CA LEU A 91 -23.77 23.90 13.86
C LEU A 91 -22.97 24.36 15.09
N ARG A 92 -23.68 24.84 16.11
CA ARG A 92 -23.12 25.18 17.41
C ARG A 92 -23.41 24.06 18.39
N VAL A 93 -22.47 23.14 18.56
CA VAL A 93 -22.63 21.95 19.41
C VAL A 93 -21.51 21.86 20.45
N ARG A 94 -21.70 21.09 21.51
CA ARG A 94 -20.58 20.80 22.43
C ARG A 94 -19.72 19.72 21.80
N LYS A 95 -18.42 19.83 22.01
CA LYS A 95 -17.45 18.84 21.54
C LYS A 95 -17.70 17.45 22.15
N GLU A 96 -18.21 17.43 23.37
CA GLU A 96 -18.60 16.19 24.06
C GLU A 96 -19.83 15.55 23.41
N ASP A 97 -20.83 16.33 23.03
CA ASP A 97 -22.01 15.81 22.32
C ASP A 97 -21.60 15.16 20.99
N VAL A 98 -20.70 15.79 20.24
CA VAL A 98 -20.09 15.19 19.03
C VAL A 98 -19.36 13.89 19.35
N HIS A 99 -18.65 13.82 20.47
CA HIS A 99 -17.95 12.61 20.88
C HIS A 99 -18.92 11.47 21.18
N LEU A 100 -19.95 11.75 21.98
CA LEU A 100 -20.97 10.78 22.39
C LEU A 100 -21.78 10.29 21.19
N VAL A 101 -22.31 11.20 20.36
CA VAL A 101 -23.06 10.86 19.15
C VAL A 101 -22.22 10.02 18.20
N LEU A 102 -20.96 10.39 17.96
CA LEU A 102 -20.07 9.62 17.09
C LEU A 102 -19.73 8.23 17.67
N LYS A 103 -19.68 8.08 19.00
CA LYS A 103 -19.46 6.80 19.67
C LYS A 103 -20.68 5.89 19.57
N GLU A 104 -21.89 6.45 19.62
CA GLU A 104 -23.14 5.70 19.46
C GLU A 104 -23.39 5.31 18.00
N LEU A 105 -23.17 6.22 17.05
CA LEU A 105 -23.40 5.97 15.62
C LEU A 105 -22.30 5.11 14.96
N ASP A 106 -21.05 5.24 15.39
CA ASP A 106 -19.89 4.52 14.84
C ASP A 106 -18.99 3.92 15.95
N PRO A 107 -19.52 3.02 16.81
CA PRO A 107 -18.74 2.44 17.90
C PRO A 107 -17.53 1.65 17.37
N ARG A 108 -17.70 0.97 16.24
CA ARG A 108 -16.64 0.22 15.57
C ARG A 108 -15.55 1.15 15.04
N GLY A 109 -15.88 2.20 14.30
CA GLY A 109 -14.89 3.12 13.76
C GLY A 109 -14.21 3.96 14.84
N VAL A 110 -14.90 4.31 15.94
CA VAL A 110 -14.27 4.91 17.12
C VAL A 110 -13.24 3.96 17.75
N ALA A 111 -13.59 2.69 17.99
CA ALA A 111 -12.66 1.70 18.52
C ALA A 111 -11.46 1.48 17.59
N LEU A 112 -11.70 1.39 16.28
CA LEU A 112 -10.65 1.26 15.26
C LEU A 112 -9.70 2.47 15.26
N ARG A 113 -10.21 3.70 15.40
CA ARG A 113 -9.40 4.93 15.49
C ARG A 113 -8.59 5.00 16.79
N GLN A 114 -9.15 4.55 17.91
CA GLN A 114 -8.43 4.46 19.18
C GLN A 114 -7.26 3.47 19.13
N ALA A 115 -7.36 2.40 18.34
CA ALA A 115 -6.29 1.42 18.18
C ALA A 115 -5.03 1.96 17.50
N ARG A 116 -5.07 3.17 16.88
CA ARG A 116 -3.94 3.82 16.17
C ARG A 116 -3.21 2.91 15.15
N ARG A 117 -3.92 1.93 14.59
CA ARG A 117 -3.37 0.99 13.62
C ARG A 117 -3.74 1.43 12.22
N PHE A 118 -2.74 1.50 11.34
CA PHE A 118 -2.95 1.75 9.92
C PHE A 118 -3.87 0.66 9.34
N ARG A 119 -4.92 1.05 8.59
CA ARG A 119 -5.76 0.10 7.83
C ARG A 119 -4.88 -0.54 6.75
N ARG A 120 -4.29 -1.69 7.03
CA ARG A 120 -3.70 -2.53 5.99
C ARG A 120 -4.84 -3.16 5.22
N ARG A 121 -4.87 -3.00 3.89
CA ARG A 121 -5.80 -3.73 3.04
C ARG A 121 -5.53 -5.23 3.27
N ASN A 122 -6.57 -5.99 3.59
CA ASN A 122 -6.43 -7.44 3.71
C ASN A 122 -6.08 -7.97 2.31
N TYR A 123 -4.88 -8.54 2.17
CA TYR A 123 -4.51 -9.26 0.96
C TYR A 123 -5.48 -10.43 0.75
N PHE A 124 -5.93 -10.62 -0.49
CA PHE A 124 -6.82 -11.70 -0.90
C PHE A 124 -6.41 -12.21 -2.29
N SER A 125 -6.40 -13.53 -2.47
CA SER A 125 -6.26 -14.22 -3.75
C SER A 125 -7.31 -15.32 -3.82
N LYS A 126 -7.92 -15.55 -4.99
CA LYS A 126 -9.04 -16.50 -5.13
C LYS A 126 -8.60 -17.95 -4.94
N GLY A 127 -7.38 -18.30 -5.35
CA GLY A 127 -6.82 -19.65 -5.30
C GLY A 127 -5.43 -19.68 -5.91
N PRO A 128 -4.77 -20.85 -5.96
CA PRO A 128 -3.51 -21.03 -6.68
C PRO A 128 -3.63 -20.60 -8.13
N ASN A 129 -2.55 -20.07 -8.69
CA ASN A 129 -2.45 -19.59 -10.07
C ASN A 129 -3.42 -18.46 -10.44
N PHE A 130 -4.17 -17.92 -9.48
CA PHE A 130 -5.00 -16.75 -9.73
C PHE A 130 -4.14 -15.51 -9.96
N ILE A 131 -3.09 -15.34 -9.14
CA ILE A 131 -2.15 -14.23 -9.27
C ILE A 131 -0.73 -14.69 -8.89
N TRP A 132 0.22 -14.50 -9.80
CA TRP A 132 1.66 -14.64 -9.49
C TRP A 132 2.25 -13.25 -9.24
N HIS A 133 3.10 -13.17 -8.22
CA HIS A 133 3.79 -11.95 -7.79
C HIS A 133 5.26 -12.10 -8.19
N MET A 134 5.70 -11.33 -9.18
CA MET A 134 7.05 -11.38 -9.74
C MET A 134 7.84 -10.13 -9.35
N ASP A 135 9.11 -10.31 -9.01
CA ASP A 135 9.99 -9.21 -8.60
C ASP A 135 11.48 -9.57 -8.71
N SER A 136 12.33 -8.54 -8.74
CA SER A 136 13.79 -8.66 -8.74
C SER A 136 14.39 -8.20 -7.42
N TYR A 137 15.25 -9.04 -6.84
CA TYR A 137 16.01 -8.77 -5.63
C TYR A 137 17.45 -8.34 -5.95
N ASP A 138 17.71 -7.04 -5.79
CA ASP A 138 18.94 -6.39 -6.26
C ASP A 138 20.02 -6.20 -5.17
N LYS A 139 19.96 -6.87 -4.00
CA LYS A 139 20.95 -6.63 -2.92
C LYS A 139 22.37 -7.12 -3.25
N LEU A 140 22.51 -8.14 -4.10
CA LEU A 140 23.80 -8.62 -4.58
C LEU A 140 24.27 -7.91 -5.86
N LYS A 141 23.47 -6.99 -6.40
CA LYS A 141 23.78 -6.26 -7.64
C LYS A 141 25.13 -5.51 -7.61
N PRO A 142 25.60 -4.94 -6.48
CA PRO A 142 26.95 -4.38 -6.40
C PRO A 142 28.05 -5.39 -6.75
N TYR A 143 27.80 -6.67 -6.53
CA TYR A 143 28.71 -7.79 -6.82
C TYR A 143 28.44 -8.46 -8.17
N GLY A 144 27.55 -7.87 -8.99
CA GLY A 144 27.21 -8.37 -10.32
C GLY A 144 26.16 -9.49 -10.34
N ILE A 145 25.51 -9.78 -9.22
CA ILE A 145 24.53 -10.88 -9.13
C ILE A 145 23.17 -10.29 -8.78
N CYS A 146 22.17 -10.55 -9.60
CA CYS A 146 20.77 -10.20 -9.37
C CYS A 146 19.99 -11.50 -9.16
N ILE A 147 18.85 -11.44 -8.46
CA ILE A 147 17.98 -12.60 -8.27
C ILE A 147 16.58 -12.20 -8.72
N ASN A 148 15.94 -13.02 -9.54
CA ASN A 148 14.55 -12.82 -9.95
C ASN A 148 13.71 -13.97 -9.43
N GLY A 149 12.52 -13.67 -8.94
CA GLY A 149 11.63 -14.69 -8.42
C GLY A 149 10.17 -14.42 -8.72
N SER A 150 9.39 -15.47 -8.57
CA SER A 150 7.94 -15.39 -8.60
C SER A 150 7.32 -16.30 -7.56
N ILE A 151 6.28 -15.79 -6.93
CA ILE A 151 5.55 -16.47 -5.88
C ILE A 151 4.06 -16.47 -6.17
N ASP A 152 3.40 -17.60 -5.96
CA ASP A 152 1.95 -17.70 -6.06
C ASP A 152 1.28 -16.94 -4.91
N GLY A 153 0.29 -16.11 -5.25
CA GLY A 153 -0.34 -15.20 -4.30
C GLY A 153 -1.18 -15.86 -3.21
N PHE A 154 -1.73 -17.05 -3.51
CA PHE A 154 -2.58 -17.79 -2.58
C PHE A 154 -1.75 -18.72 -1.69
N SER A 155 -1.06 -19.67 -2.31
CA SER A 155 -0.29 -20.73 -1.64
C SER A 155 1.05 -20.25 -1.10
N ARG A 156 1.58 -19.12 -1.61
CA ARG A 156 2.96 -18.67 -1.36
C ARG A 156 4.02 -19.66 -1.83
N LYS A 157 3.69 -20.52 -2.80
CA LYS A 157 4.66 -21.40 -3.45
C LYS A 157 5.58 -20.56 -4.34
N ILE A 158 6.89 -20.77 -4.21
CA ILE A 158 7.87 -20.22 -5.16
C ILE A 158 7.72 -20.98 -6.48
N ILE A 159 7.41 -20.22 -7.52
CA ILE A 159 7.25 -20.73 -8.88
C ILE A 159 8.60 -20.81 -9.57
N TRP A 160 9.40 -19.74 -9.49
CA TRP A 160 10.81 -19.77 -9.92
C TRP A 160 11.63 -18.84 -9.05
N LEU A 161 12.94 -19.05 -9.06
CA LEU A 161 13.92 -18.28 -8.30
C LEU A 161 15.30 -18.46 -8.93
N ASN A 162 15.76 -17.46 -9.68
CA ASN A 162 16.96 -17.59 -10.50
C ASN A 162 17.94 -16.45 -10.25
N ALA A 163 19.21 -16.80 -10.08
CA ALA A 163 20.33 -15.86 -10.11
C ALA A 163 20.72 -15.52 -11.56
N TYR A 164 21.08 -14.26 -11.80
CA TYR A 164 21.43 -13.77 -13.13
C TYR A 164 22.34 -12.54 -13.06
N THR A 165 22.99 -12.20 -14.18
CA THR A 165 24.05 -11.18 -14.23
C THR A 165 23.57 -9.75 -14.45
N THR A 166 22.44 -9.53 -15.14
CA THR A 166 21.99 -8.16 -15.49
C THR A 166 20.46 -8.01 -15.46
N ASN A 167 19.96 -7.04 -14.68
CA ASN A 167 18.56 -6.57 -14.62
C ASN A 167 18.15 -5.67 -15.81
N SER A 168 18.92 -5.64 -16.90
CA SER A 168 18.65 -4.74 -18.04
C SER A 168 18.00 -5.43 -19.24
N ASN A 169 18.10 -6.77 -19.32
CA ASN A 169 17.56 -7.52 -20.45
C ASN A 169 16.21 -8.15 -20.09
N PRO A 170 15.08 -7.59 -20.56
CA PRO A 170 13.77 -8.12 -20.23
C PRO A 170 13.54 -9.54 -20.77
N LYS A 171 14.36 -10.01 -21.72
CA LYS A 171 14.29 -11.40 -22.23
C LYS A 171 14.65 -12.43 -21.18
N VAL A 172 15.52 -12.11 -20.21
CA VAL A 172 15.91 -13.04 -19.15
C VAL A 172 14.71 -13.36 -18.26
N ILE A 173 14.01 -12.32 -17.80
CA ILE A 173 12.81 -12.47 -16.97
C ILE A 173 11.67 -13.10 -17.79
N GLY A 174 11.53 -12.70 -19.06
CA GLY A 174 10.61 -13.34 -20.00
C GLY A 174 10.86 -14.85 -20.15
N GLY A 175 12.12 -15.25 -20.27
CA GLY A 175 12.55 -16.65 -20.35
C GLY A 175 12.16 -17.45 -19.11
N TYR A 176 12.41 -16.93 -17.90
CA TYR A 176 12.00 -17.59 -16.66
C TYR A 176 10.49 -17.78 -16.56
N TYR A 177 9.73 -16.77 -16.98
CA TYR A 177 8.27 -16.87 -17.03
C TYR A 177 7.82 -17.95 -18.02
N ILE A 178 8.35 -17.97 -19.24
CA ILE A 178 7.97 -18.97 -20.26
C ILE A 178 8.40 -20.39 -19.86
N GLU A 179 9.56 -20.56 -19.26
CA GLU A 179 10.00 -21.84 -18.71
C GLU A 179 9.03 -22.35 -17.63
N ALA A 180 8.60 -21.46 -16.73
CA ALA A 180 7.60 -21.80 -15.72
C ALA A 180 6.24 -22.17 -16.35
N VAL A 181 5.80 -21.44 -17.38
CA VAL A 181 4.57 -21.73 -18.12
C VAL A 181 4.64 -23.10 -18.79
N GLN A 182 5.76 -23.40 -19.46
CA GLN A 182 5.97 -24.69 -20.12
C GLN A 182 5.98 -25.84 -19.11
N ARG A 183 6.71 -25.70 -18.00
CA ARG A 183 6.79 -26.71 -16.94
C ARG A 183 5.44 -26.98 -16.29
N LEU A 184 4.63 -25.94 -16.08
CA LEU A 184 3.30 -26.06 -15.47
C LEU A 184 2.19 -26.36 -16.49
N LYS A 185 2.49 -26.35 -17.80
CA LYS A 185 1.52 -26.49 -18.90
C LYS A 185 0.40 -25.44 -18.85
N GLY A 186 0.74 -24.24 -18.39
CA GLY A 186 -0.20 -23.14 -18.24
C GLY A 186 0.38 -21.95 -17.50
N CYS A 187 -0.33 -20.84 -17.54
CA CYS A 187 0.06 -19.56 -16.96
C CYS A 187 -0.98 -19.10 -15.90
N PRO A 188 -0.65 -18.13 -15.02
CA PRO A 188 -1.63 -17.64 -14.05
C PRO A 188 -2.72 -16.81 -14.73
N ARG A 189 -3.88 -16.65 -14.09
CA ARG A 189 -4.92 -15.73 -14.58
C ARG A 189 -4.42 -14.27 -14.60
N VAL A 190 -3.57 -13.92 -13.64
CA VAL A 190 -2.98 -12.58 -13.50
C VAL A 190 -1.50 -12.69 -13.14
N VAL A 191 -0.65 -11.89 -13.77
CA VAL A 191 0.70 -11.60 -13.26
C VAL A 191 0.71 -10.21 -12.65
N ARG A 192 1.35 -10.05 -11.50
CA ARG A 192 1.68 -8.76 -10.92
C ARG A 192 3.18 -8.58 -10.91
N GLY A 193 3.62 -7.45 -11.44
CA GLY A 193 5.00 -7.00 -11.35
C GLY A 193 5.06 -5.50 -11.11
N ASP A 194 6.25 -5.04 -10.76
CA ASP A 194 6.51 -3.63 -10.54
C ASP A 194 6.57 -2.85 -11.86
N LEU A 195 6.41 -1.52 -11.75
CA LEU A 195 6.62 -0.58 -12.86
C LEU A 195 8.11 -0.56 -13.23
N GLY A 196 8.48 -1.40 -14.21
CA GLY A 196 9.84 -1.50 -14.73
C GLY A 196 9.82 -1.96 -16.18
N THR A 197 10.78 -1.50 -16.97
CA THR A 197 10.94 -1.95 -18.35
C THR A 197 11.44 -3.40 -18.43
N GLU A 198 12.09 -3.90 -17.37
CA GLU A 198 12.55 -5.28 -17.29
C GLU A 198 11.41 -6.32 -17.42
N ASN A 199 10.18 -5.94 -17.09
CA ASN A 199 9.02 -6.84 -17.10
C ASN A 199 8.20 -6.77 -18.40
N GLY A 200 8.68 -6.01 -19.40
CA GLY A 200 7.96 -5.74 -20.64
C GLY A 200 7.57 -7.00 -21.43
N HIS A 201 8.48 -7.98 -21.53
CA HIS A 201 8.21 -9.25 -22.21
C HIS A 201 7.17 -10.08 -21.46
N VAL A 202 7.27 -10.21 -20.13
CA VAL A 202 6.28 -10.94 -19.32
C VAL A 202 4.88 -10.32 -19.47
N ARG A 203 4.79 -8.99 -19.50
CA ARG A 203 3.53 -8.27 -19.76
C ARG A 203 2.96 -8.61 -21.14
N GLY A 204 3.81 -8.66 -22.18
CA GLY A 204 3.41 -9.04 -23.53
C GLY A 204 2.91 -10.49 -23.60
N PHE A 205 3.73 -11.42 -23.12
CA PHE A 205 3.42 -12.86 -23.10
C PHE A 205 2.15 -13.16 -22.32
N GLN A 206 1.99 -12.59 -21.12
CA GLN A 206 0.79 -12.81 -20.30
C GLN A 206 -0.49 -12.30 -20.99
N ARG A 207 -0.42 -11.17 -21.69
CA ARG A 207 -1.58 -10.63 -22.45
C ARG A 207 -1.90 -11.44 -23.69
N PHE A 208 -0.89 -12.02 -24.32
CA PHE A 208 -1.05 -12.92 -25.46
C PHE A 208 -1.66 -14.26 -25.03
N LEU A 209 -1.13 -14.88 -23.96
CA LEU A 209 -1.57 -16.18 -23.46
C LEU A 209 -2.93 -16.11 -22.75
N VAL A 210 -3.25 -14.98 -22.11
CA VAL A 210 -4.53 -14.75 -21.42
C VAL A 210 -5.16 -13.45 -21.95
N PRO A 211 -5.81 -13.50 -23.12
CA PRO A 211 -6.47 -12.34 -23.68
C PRO A 211 -7.67 -11.94 -22.81
N VAL A 212 -7.80 -10.63 -22.56
CA VAL A 212 -8.91 -10.07 -21.78
C VAL A 212 -10.12 -9.94 -22.69
N ALA A 213 -11.23 -10.60 -22.33
CA ALA A 213 -12.48 -10.48 -23.08
C ALA A 213 -13.02 -9.04 -22.99
N PRO A 214 -13.77 -8.54 -23.99
CA PRO A 214 -14.25 -7.15 -24.03
C PRO A 214 -15.06 -6.70 -22.80
N ASN A 215 -15.70 -7.65 -22.10
CA ASN A 215 -16.54 -7.39 -20.94
C ASN A 215 -15.84 -7.72 -19.60
N ASP A 216 -14.60 -8.20 -19.62
CA ASP A 216 -13.86 -8.48 -18.40
C ASP A 216 -13.13 -7.21 -17.93
N THR A 217 -13.24 -6.93 -16.63
CA THR A 217 -12.60 -5.77 -16.00
C THR A 217 -11.24 -6.12 -15.40
N LEU A 218 -10.90 -7.41 -15.35
CA LEU A 218 -9.65 -7.89 -14.79
C LEU A 218 -8.59 -8.09 -15.89
N GLU A 219 -7.65 -7.16 -15.93
CA GLU A 219 -6.42 -7.27 -16.72
C GLU A 219 -5.65 -8.56 -16.37
N SER A 220 -5.04 -9.19 -17.38
CA SER A 220 -4.15 -10.35 -17.18
C SER A 220 -2.77 -9.97 -16.65
N TYR A 221 -2.40 -8.69 -16.71
CA TYR A 221 -1.18 -8.16 -16.10
C TYR A 221 -1.49 -6.90 -15.28
N LEU A 222 -1.06 -6.87 -14.02
CA LEU A 222 -1.24 -5.73 -13.12
C LEU A 222 0.10 -5.09 -12.80
N GLU A 223 0.23 -3.83 -13.21
CA GLU A 223 1.31 -2.96 -12.76
C GLU A 223 0.94 -2.30 -11.43
N GLY A 224 1.87 -2.30 -10.48
CA GLY A 224 1.66 -1.67 -9.19
C GLY A 224 2.98 -1.23 -8.57
N ALA A 225 2.89 -0.37 -7.55
CA ALA A 225 4.05 -0.09 -6.71
C ALA A 225 4.49 -1.35 -5.95
N SER A 226 5.78 -1.48 -5.62
CA SER A 226 6.34 -2.58 -4.80
C SER A 226 5.53 -2.87 -3.53
N THR A 227 4.94 -1.84 -2.91
CA THR A 227 4.04 -1.97 -1.74
C THR A 227 2.77 -2.82 -1.99
N ALA A 228 2.41 -3.07 -3.25
CA ALA A 228 1.33 -3.94 -3.68
C ALA A 228 1.79 -5.38 -4.00
N ASN A 229 3.11 -5.61 -4.13
CA ASN A 229 3.77 -6.90 -4.38
C ASN A 229 4.12 -7.61 -3.06
N GLN A 230 3.20 -7.55 -2.09
CA GLN A 230 3.47 -7.86 -0.68
C GLN A 230 3.95 -9.29 -0.42
N ARG A 231 3.59 -10.24 -1.29
CA ARG A 231 3.93 -11.66 -1.10
C ARG A 231 5.40 -11.91 -1.33
N ILE A 232 5.92 -11.42 -2.44
CA ILE A 232 7.32 -11.63 -2.80
C ILE A 232 8.24 -10.74 -1.96
N GLU A 233 7.81 -9.51 -1.66
CA GLU A 233 8.52 -8.63 -0.74
C GLU A 233 8.66 -9.20 0.69
N TYR A 234 7.61 -9.83 1.20
CA TYR A 234 7.71 -10.56 2.46
C TYR A 234 8.70 -11.72 2.36
N TRP A 235 8.68 -12.44 1.23
CA TRP A 235 9.55 -13.58 1.00
C TRP A 235 11.03 -13.17 0.85
N TRP A 236 11.33 -12.03 0.23
CA TRP A 236 12.69 -11.47 0.16
C TRP A 236 13.32 -11.25 1.53
N ARG A 237 12.52 -10.87 2.53
CA ARG A 237 13.00 -10.74 3.91
C ARG A 237 13.41 -12.09 4.49
N PHE A 238 12.65 -13.14 4.19
CA PHE A 238 12.99 -14.51 4.58
C PHE A 238 14.29 -14.95 3.88
N LEU A 239 14.35 -14.83 2.54
CA LEU A 239 15.49 -15.24 1.73
C LEU A 239 16.78 -14.57 2.22
N ARG A 240 16.72 -13.26 2.50
CA ARG A 240 17.84 -12.54 3.09
C ARG A 240 18.33 -13.19 4.38
N SER A 241 17.42 -13.39 5.34
CA SER A 241 17.79 -13.86 6.68
C SER A 241 18.28 -15.31 6.71
N GLN A 242 17.85 -16.14 5.76
CA GLN A 242 18.09 -17.59 5.79
C GLN A 242 19.15 -18.07 4.78
N CYS A 243 19.50 -17.25 3.79
CA CYS A 243 20.47 -17.62 2.75
C CYS A 243 21.40 -16.44 2.43
N LEU A 244 20.87 -15.32 1.93
CA LEU A 244 21.72 -14.30 1.30
C LEU A 244 22.57 -13.46 2.25
N GLU A 245 22.28 -13.42 3.55
CA GLU A 245 23.12 -12.69 4.51
C GLU A 245 24.54 -13.27 4.56
N PHE A 246 24.70 -14.59 4.39
CA PHE A 246 26.02 -15.23 4.30
C PHE A 246 26.83 -14.67 3.12
N TRP A 247 26.25 -14.68 1.92
CA TRP A 247 26.91 -14.16 0.71
C TRP A 247 27.19 -12.67 0.79
N LEU A 248 26.26 -11.89 1.37
CA LEU A 248 26.45 -10.46 1.59
C LEU A 248 27.63 -10.19 2.51
N SER A 249 27.77 -10.93 3.60
CA SER A 249 28.91 -10.83 4.52
C SER A 249 30.21 -11.26 3.85
N LEU A 250 30.22 -12.42 3.17
CA LEU A 250 31.41 -12.92 2.47
C LEU A 250 31.93 -11.91 1.44
N PHE A 251 31.04 -11.36 0.60
CA PHE A 251 31.46 -10.39 -0.41
C PHE A 251 31.84 -9.03 0.18
N ALA A 252 31.22 -8.63 1.30
CA ALA A 252 31.64 -7.46 2.04
C ALA A 252 33.06 -7.63 2.60
N ASP A 253 33.39 -8.81 3.14
CA ASP A 253 34.74 -9.10 3.65
C ASP A 253 35.78 -9.08 2.52
N ILE A 254 35.48 -9.63 1.34
CA ILE A 254 36.39 -9.57 0.19
C ILE A 254 36.67 -8.11 -0.21
N ARG A 255 35.62 -7.28 -0.27
CA ARG A 255 35.74 -5.85 -0.55
C ARG A 255 36.55 -5.12 0.52
N ASP A 256 36.24 -5.35 1.78
CA ASP A 256 36.84 -4.62 2.90
C ASP A 256 38.33 -4.98 3.09
N ASN A 257 38.76 -6.16 2.63
CA ASN A 257 40.17 -6.56 2.53
C ASN A 257 40.88 -6.04 1.26
N GLY A 258 40.21 -5.29 0.39
CA GLY A 258 40.79 -4.70 -0.82
C GLY A 258 40.90 -5.65 -2.02
N TYR A 259 40.23 -6.80 -1.99
CA TYR A 259 40.21 -7.77 -3.09
C TYR A 259 39.02 -7.59 -4.04
N PHE A 260 38.17 -6.60 -3.80
CA PHE A 260 37.04 -6.27 -4.67
C PHE A 260 36.84 -4.75 -4.73
N ASP A 261 37.00 -4.16 -5.90
CA ASP A 261 36.78 -2.73 -6.19
C ASP A 261 35.44 -2.47 -6.91
N GLY A 262 34.73 -3.52 -7.34
CA GLY A 262 33.46 -3.42 -8.04
C GLY A 262 33.56 -3.17 -9.54
N GLY A 263 34.77 -3.24 -10.08
CA GLY A 263 35.09 -3.17 -11.50
C GLY A 263 34.52 -4.36 -12.29
N PHE A 264 34.73 -4.29 -13.60
CA PHE A 264 34.25 -5.31 -14.54
C PHE A 264 34.85 -6.68 -14.21
N LEU A 265 36.17 -6.77 -14.03
CA LEU A 265 36.86 -8.04 -13.76
C LEU A 265 36.34 -8.69 -12.48
N ASP A 266 36.28 -7.94 -11.40
CA ASP A 266 35.87 -8.42 -10.07
C ASP A 266 34.45 -8.98 -10.06
N LYS A 267 33.51 -8.27 -10.72
CA LYS A 267 32.14 -8.76 -10.87
C LYS A 267 32.08 -10.05 -11.69
N ASN A 268 32.83 -10.14 -12.80
CA ASN A 268 32.87 -11.36 -13.60
C ASN A 268 33.51 -12.53 -12.83
N LEU A 269 34.53 -12.28 -12.00
CA LEU A 269 35.14 -13.30 -11.16
C LEU A 269 34.17 -13.83 -10.11
N LEU A 270 33.46 -12.95 -9.40
CA LEU A 270 32.44 -13.39 -8.44
C LEU A 270 31.28 -14.12 -9.12
N GLN A 271 30.83 -13.65 -10.29
CA GLN A 271 29.82 -14.36 -11.08
C GLN A 271 30.32 -15.76 -11.46
N PHE A 272 31.54 -15.88 -11.98
CA PHE A 272 32.11 -17.17 -12.39
C PHE A 272 32.26 -18.14 -11.21
N CYS A 273 32.76 -17.67 -10.07
CA CYS A 273 33.06 -18.52 -8.92
C CYS A 273 31.82 -18.84 -8.07
N CYS A 274 30.87 -17.90 -7.95
CA CYS A 274 29.82 -17.98 -6.93
C CYS A 274 28.40 -18.08 -7.49
N MET A 275 28.15 -17.73 -8.77
CA MET A 275 26.77 -17.72 -9.29
C MET A 275 26.13 -19.11 -9.26
N GLY A 276 26.86 -20.16 -9.63
CA GLY A 276 26.37 -21.54 -9.56
C GLY A 276 26.05 -21.98 -8.12
N LEU A 277 26.95 -21.69 -7.18
CA LEU A 277 26.76 -22.00 -5.76
C LEU A 277 25.54 -21.27 -5.17
N ILE A 278 25.37 -20.00 -5.53
CA ILE A 278 24.20 -19.22 -5.14
C ILE A 278 22.95 -19.83 -5.74
N GLN A 279 22.96 -20.22 -7.02
CA GLN A 279 21.80 -20.87 -7.64
C GLN A 279 21.41 -22.18 -6.94
N ASP A 280 22.37 -23.03 -6.60
CA ASP A 280 22.11 -24.27 -5.87
C ASP A 280 21.46 -23.98 -4.50
N GLU A 281 21.95 -22.99 -3.76
CA GLU A 281 21.33 -22.57 -2.49
C GLU A 281 19.93 -21.97 -2.66
N LEU A 282 19.70 -21.24 -3.75
CA LEU A 282 18.37 -20.70 -4.08
C LEU A 282 17.39 -21.84 -4.34
N ASP A 283 17.79 -22.85 -5.12
CA ASP A 283 16.96 -24.01 -5.43
C ASP A 283 16.62 -24.81 -4.17
N ASP A 284 17.60 -25.07 -3.31
CA ASP A 284 17.40 -25.70 -2.00
C ASP A 284 16.46 -24.87 -1.11
N THR A 285 16.67 -23.55 -1.06
CA THR A 285 15.82 -22.64 -0.27
C THR A 285 14.38 -22.65 -0.78
N ALA A 286 14.17 -22.63 -2.09
CA ALA A 286 12.85 -22.70 -2.71
C ALA A 286 12.17 -24.05 -2.42
N GLN A 287 12.91 -25.16 -2.48
CA GLN A 287 12.41 -26.49 -2.15
C GLN A 287 11.96 -26.59 -0.68
N VAL A 288 12.82 -26.15 0.25
CA VAL A 288 12.51 -26.13 1.69
C VAL A 288 11.32 -25.22 1.98
N TRP A 289 11.29 -24.02 1.39
CA TRP A 289 10.16 -23.11 1.52
C TRP A 289 8.87 -23.74 0.98
N ASN A 290 8.91 -24.42 -0.16
CA ASN A 290 7.70 -25.02 -0.72
C ASN A 290 7.16 -26.19 0.12
N ALA A 291 8.01 -26.85 0.90
CA ALA A 291 7.66 -27.96 1.79
C ALA A 291 7.30 -27.55 3.23
N HIS A 292 7.80 -26.40 3.72
CA HIS A 292 7.59 -26.00 5.11
C HIS A 292 6.13 -25.65 5.42
N SER A 293 5.74 -25.76 6.70
CA SER A 293 4.38 -25.40 7.13
C SER A 293 4.31 -23.93 7.54
N ILE A 294 3.50 -23.14 6.82
CA ILE A 294 3.24 -21.75 7.17
C ILE A 294 2.16 -21.68 8.24
N ARG A 295 2.46 -20.98 9.34
CA ARG A 295 1.55 -20.81 10.47
C ARG A 295 0.30 -20.00 10.10
N PRO A 296 -0.85 -20.27 10.75
CA PRO A 296 -2.05 -19.44 10.64
C PRO A 296 -1.77 -17.97 10.93
N SER A 297 -2.35 -17.09 10.11
CA SER A 297 -2.30 -15.64 10.32
C SER A 297 -3.62 -15.15 10.90
N THR A 298 -3.63 -13.96 11.53
CA THR A 298 -4.88 -13.32 11.97
C THR A 298 -5.77 -12.87 10.82
N ASN A 299 -5.23 -12.78 9.59
CA ASN A 299 -6.02 -12.52 8.40
C ASN A 299 -6.61 -13.84 7.89
N ILE A 300 -7.93 -13.97 8.03
CA ILE A 300 -8.69 -15.17 7.64
C ILE A 300 -8.64 -15.47 6.14
N ASN A 301 -8.33 -14.45 5.33
CA ASN A 301 -8.24 -14.57 3.87
C ASN A 301 -6.91 -15.16 3.38
N ILE A 302 -5.97 -15.44 4.29
CA ILE A 302 -4.66 -16.00 3.97
C ILE A 302 -4.64 -17.44 4.47
N PRO A 303 -4.58 -18.45 3.57
CA PRO A 303 -4.56 -19.84 3.99
C PRO A 303 -3.28 -20.15 4.77
N SER A 304 -3.27 -21.28 5.48
CA SER A 304 -2.11 -21.77 6.24
C SER A 304 -1.83 -23.23 5.92
N GLY A 305 -0.63 -23.70 6.23
CA GLY A 305 -0.16 -25.02 5.84
C GLY A 305 1.02 -24.95 4.86
N ARG A 306 1.28 -26.06 4.17
CA ARG A 306 2.43 -26.20 3.28
C ARG A 306 2.15 -25.59 1.91
N PRO A 307 3.03 -24.73 1.35
CA PRO A 307 2.82 -24.15 0.02
C PRO A 307 2.51 -25.17 -1.07
N ASN A 308 3.24 -26.29 -1.12
CA ASN A 308 2.95 -27.37 -2.06
C ASN A 308 1.54 -27.96 -1.89
N VAL A 309 1.06 -28.16 -0.65
CA VAL A 309 -0.28 -28.69 -0.40
C VAL A 309 -1.36 -27.66 -0.77
N MET A 310 -1.17 -26.39 -0.37
CA MET A 310 -2.09 -25.30 -0.74
C MET A 310 -2.17 -25.10 -2.26
N TYR A 311 -1.08 -25.32 -2.97
CA TYR A 311 -0.98 -25.17 -4.42
C TYR A 311 -1.60 -26.36 -5.17
N THR A 312 -1.30 -27.59 -4.76
CA THR A 312 -1.69 -28.81 -5.47
C THR A 312 -3.09 -29.31 -5.09
N LEU A 313 -3.56 -29.03 -3.88
CA LEU A 313 -4.87 -29.49 -3.36
C LEU A 313 -5.73 -28.30 -2.88
N PRO A 314 -6.10 -27.37 -3.78
CA PRO A 314 -6.87 -26.17 -3.43
C PRO A 314 -8.26 -26.49 -2.83
N GLU A 315 -8.80 -27.67 -3.08
CA GLU A 315 -10.12 -28.11 -2.61
C GLU A 315 -10.16 -28.20 -1.07
N LEU A 316 -9.02 -28.54 -0.44
CA LEU A 316 -8.87 -28.56 1.02
C LEU A 316 -9.07 -27.17 1.66
N TYR A 317 -8.97 -26.12 0.84
CA TYR A 317 -9.10 -24.73 1.24
C TYR A 317 -10.37 -24.08 0.70
N GLY A 318 -11.31 -24.87 0.16
CA GLY A 318 -12.57 -24.37 -0.38
C GLY A 318 -12.40 -23.54 -1.65
N THR A 319 -11.34 -23.78 -2.41
CA THR A 319 -11.09 -23.12 -3.70
C THR A 319 -10.69 -24.14 -4.78
N ARG A 320 -10.28 -23.65 -5.94
CA ARG A 320 -9.85 -24.42 -7.10
C ARG A 320 -8.55 -23.87 -7.67
N ASP A 321 -7.94 -24.62 -8.58
CA ASP A 321 -6.85 -24.12 -9.41
C ASP A 321 -7.38 -23.12 -10.46
N PHE A 322 -6.66 -22.01 -10.65
CA PHE A 322 -6.95 -20.98 -11.65
C PHE A 322 -5.90 -20.93 -12.77
N LEU A 323 -5.08 -21.98 -12.91
CA LEU A 323 -4.15 -22.11 -14.02
C LEU A 323 -4.90 -22.02 -15.35
N CYS A 324 -4.44 -21.14 -16.23
CA CYS A 324 -4.92 -21.01 -17.59
C CYS A 324 -4.09 -21.92 -18.48
N PRO A 325 -4.66 -22.99 -19.05
CA PRO A 325 -3.92 -23.87 -19.96
C PRO A 325 -3.44 -23.09 -21.19
N THR A 326 -2.23 -23.40 -21.65
CA THR A 326 -1.62 -22.75 -22.81
C THR A 326 -1.29 -23.80 -23.87
N GLU A 327 -1.53 -23.48 -25.14
CA GLU A 327 -1.14 -24.32 -26.26
C GLU A 327 0.37 -24.24 -26.50
N GLU A 328 0.99 -25.36 -26.86
CA GLU A 328 2.45 -25.46 -27.04
C GLU A 328 2.96 -24.53 -28.15
N GLU A 329 2.17 -24.34 -29.21
CA GLU A 329 2.46 -23.39 -30.29
C GLU A 329 2.58 -21.94 -29.78
N HIS A 330 1.65 -21.49 -28.93
CA HIS A 330 1.70 -20.15 -28.35
C HIS A 330 2.90 -19.94 -27.43
N VAL A 331 3.29 -20.98 -26.69
CA VAL A 331 4.49 -20.95 -25.84
C VAL A 331 5.74 -20.85 -26.71
N GLU A 332 5.80 -21.59 -27.81
CA GLU A 332 6.94 -21.56 -28.73
C GLU A 332 7.09 -20.21 -29.44
N MET A 333 5.99 -19.58 -29.85
CA MET A 333 5.99 -18.21 -30.38
C MET A 333 6.60 -17.21 -29.38
N CYS A 334 6.31 -17.36 -28.09
CA CYS A 334 6.88 -16.50 -27.06
C CYS A 334 8.39 -16.73 -26.85
N LYS A 335 8.92 -17.94 -27.12
CA LYS A 335 10.36 -18.22 -27.03
C LYS A 335 11.17 -17.59 -28.17
N THR A 336 10.54 -17.35 -29.32
CA THR A 336 11.21 -16.78 -30.50
C THR A 336 11.35 -15.26 -30.46
N GLU A 337 10.67 -14.59 -29.53
CA GLU A 337 10.72 -13.14 -29.26
C GLU A 337 11.84 -12.78 -28.27
#